data_AF-A0A368FUV4-F1
#
_entry.id   AF-A0A368FUV4-F1
#
_cell.length_a   1.000
_cell.length_b   1.000
_cell.length_c   1.000
_cell.angle_alpha   90.00
_cell.angle_beta   90.00
_cell.angle_gamma   90.00
#
_symmetry.space_group_name_H-M   'P 1'
#
loop_
_entity.id
_entity.type
_entity.pdbx_description
1 polymer ?
#
loop_
_entity_poly.entity_id
_entity_poly.type
_entity_poly.pdbx_seq_one_letter_code
_entity_poly.pdbx_strand_id
1 'polypeptide(L)'
;MDEATLVINLLNDLFTMFDGIIDAHDVYKVETIGDGYLCVSGLPHRNGNRHIKEICSMALDFMSSLTNFRIPHLPQERLNLRIGAHTGSLLMSQCLLEAFTKTTTRA
;
A
#
# COMPACT_ATOMS: atom_id res chain seq x y z
N MET A 1 -23.68 -19.30 -0.47
CA MET A 1 -22.80 -18.14 -0.69
C MET A 1 -21.39 -18.66 -0.55
N ASP A 2 -20.62 -18.66 -1.64
CA ASP A 2 -19.26 -19.19 -1.65
C ASP A 2 -18.34 -18.32 -0.79
N GLU A 3 -17.68 -18.94 0.19
CA GLU A 3 -16.59 -18.35 1.00
C GLU A 3 -15.55 -17.64 0.12
N ALA A 4 -15.29 -18.18 -1.08
CA ALA A 4 -14.35 -17.61 -2.04
C ALA A 4 -14.74 -16.19 -2.50
N THR A 5 -16.04 -15.89 -2.65
CA THR A 5 -16.50 -14.56 -3.08
C THR A 5 -16.21 -13.50 -2.02
N LEU A 6 -16.26 -13.86 -0.74
CA LEU A 6 -15.97 -12.93 0.37
C LEU A 6 -14.51 -12.50 0.38
N VAL A 7 -13.60 -13.44 0.12
CA VAL A 7 -12.16 -13.17 0.04
C VAL A 7 -11.84 -12.33 -1.20
N ILE A 8 -12.44 -12.66 -2.35
CA ILE A 8 -12.24 -11.90 -3.59
C ILE A 8 -12.73 -10.46 -3.44
N ASN A 9 -13.90 -10.24 -2.85
CA ASN A 9 -14.43 -8.90 -2.62
C ASN A 9 -13.54 -8.09 -1.66
N LEU A 10 -13.06 -8.72 -0.57
CA LEU A 10 -12.12 -8.07 0.34
C LEU A 10 -10.84 -7.61 -0.38
N LEU A 11 -10.23 -8.51 -1.16
CA LEU A 11 -9.00 -8.21 -1.89
C LEU A 11 -9.25 -7.10 -2.92
N ASN A 12 -10.37 -7.16 -3.65
CA ASN A 12 -10.73 -6.12 -4.60
C ASN A 12 -10.91 -4.75 -3.93
N ASP A 13 -11.61 -4.68 -2.80
CA ASP A 13 -11.81 -3.42 -2.06
C ASP A 13 -10.47 -2.85 -1.56
N LEU A 14 -9.59 -3.72 -1.03
CA LEU A 14 -8.27 -3.34 -0.55
C LEU A 14 -7.39 -2.80 -1.70
N PHE A 15 -7.31 -3.54 -2.81
CA PHE A 15 -6.51 -3.14 -3.97
C PHE A 15 -7.06 -1.88 -4.63
N THR A 16 -8.38 -1.72 -4.71
CA THR A 16 -9.00 -0.49 -5.24
C THR A 16 -8.67 0.72 -4.36
N MET A 17 -8.72 0.57 -3.04
CA MET A 17 -8.31 1.63 -2.12
C MET A 17 -6.83 1.98 -2.32
N PHE A 18 -5.97 0.96 -2.40
CA PHE A 18 -4.54 1.16 -2.53
C PHE A 18 -4.16 1.83 -3.85
N ASP A 19 -4.71 1.37 -4.96
CA ASP A 19 -4.52 2.00 -6.27
C ASP A 19 -5.01 3.45 -6.26
N GLY A 20 -6.14 3.75 -5.60
CA GLY A 20 -6.62 5.13 -5.45
C GLY A 20 -5.68 6.04 -4.65
N ILE A 21 -5.00 5.53 -3.62
CA ILE A 21 -4.00 6.29 -2.86
C ILE A 21 -2.73 6.51 -3.70
N ILE A 22 -2.29 5.50 -4.44
CA ILE A 22 -1.12 5.60 -5.33
C ILE A 22 -1.39 6.64 -6.42
N ASP A 23 -2.57 6.59 -7.05
CA ASP A 23 -2.97 7.51 -8.12
C ASP A 23 -3.14 8.96 -7.64
N ALA A 24 -3.40 9.17 -6.34
CA ALA A 24 -3.47 10.50 -5.74
C ALA A 24 -2.09 11.17 -5.55
N HIS A 25 -1.00 10.40 -5.66
CA HIS A 25 0.37 10.87 -5.44
C HIS A 25 1.19 10.81 -6.73
N ASP A 26 2.29 11.56 -6.80
CA ASP A 26 3.24 11.48 -7.94
C ASP A 26 4.17 10.25 -7.77
N VAL A 27 3.55 9.07 -7.77
CA VAL A 27 4.19 7.77 -7.55
C VAL A 27 3.76 6.79 -8.64
N TYR A 28 4.74 6.12 -9.23
CA TYR A 28 4.55 5.13 -10.27
C TYR A 28 4.57 3.71 -9.68
N LYS A 29 3.51 2.94 -9.93
CA LYS A 29 3.45 1.50 -9.62
C LYS A 29 4.34 0.75 -10.61
N VAL A 30 5.47 0.23 -10.14
CA VAL A 30 6.43 -0.49 -10.98
C VAL A 30 5.95 -1.91 -11.22
N GLU A 31 5.79 -2.68 -10.14
CA GLU A 31 5.48 -4.10 -10.19
C GLU A 31 4.75 -4.55 -8.91
N THR A 32 4.07 -5.68 -9.00
CA THR A 32 3.47 -6.35 -7.84
C THR A 32 4.38 -7.52 -7.46
N ILE A 33 4.87 -7.56 -6.22
CA ILE A 33 5.75 -8.64 -5.74
C ILE A 33 4.98 -9.43 -4.68
N GLY A 34 4.39 -10.56 -5.07
CA GLY A 34 3.59 -11.40 -4.17
C GLY A 34 2.33 -10.67 -3.69
N ASP A 35 2.25 -10.41 -2.39
CA ASP A 35 1.20 -9.65 -1.69
C ASP A 35 1.57 -8.17 -1.47
N GLY A 36 2.67 -7.71 -2.06
CA GLY A 36 3.19 -6.35 -1.93
C GLY A 36 3.20 -5.53 -3.23
N TYR A 37 3.25 -4.21 -3.06
CA TYR A 37 3.39 -3.23 -4.13
C TYR A 37 4.79 -2.61 -4.14
N LEU A 38 5.43 -2.60 -5.31
CA LEU A 38 6.63 -1.82 -5.52
C LEU A 38 6.28 -0.51 -6.24
N CYS A 39 6.47 0.59 -5.53
CA CYS A 39 6.14 1.93 -5.99
C CYS A 39 7.40 2.81 -6.03
N VAL A 40 7.53 3.67 -7.04
CA VAL A 40 8.69 4.55 -7.22
C VAL A 40 8.23 5.96 -7.56
N SER A 41 8.84 6.97 -6.96
CA SER A 41 8.58 8.36 -7.31
C SER A 41 9.78 8.98 -8.06
N GLY A 42 9.48 9.84 -9.03
CA GLY A 42 10.46 10.47 -9.93
C GLY A 42 10.68 9.77 -11.28
N LEU A 43 9.93 8.70 -11.56
CA LEU A 43 9.92 8.02 -12.85
C LEU A 43 8.50 7.98 -13.45
N PRO A 44 8.36 8.00 -14.80
CA PRO A 44 9.42 8.23 -15.80
C PRO A 44 9.89 9.69 -15.83
N HIS A 45 9.12 10.61 -15.26
CA HIS A 45 9.44 12.03 -15.19
C HIS A 45 10.06 12.40 -13.85
N ARG A 46 11.22 13.05 -13.91
CA ARG A 46 11.95 13.52 -12.74
C ARG A 46 11.17 14.60 -12.00
N ASN A 47 10.87 14.38 -10.73
CA ASN A 47 10.18 15.34 -9.87
C ASN A 47 11.13 16.12 -8.93
N GLY A 48 12.42 16.16 -9.26
CA GLY A 48 13.45 16.85 -8.46
C GLY A 48 13.62 16.17 -7.10
N ASN A 49 13.53 16.93 -6.01
CA ASN A 49 13.63 16.43 -4.63
C ASN A 49 12.26 16.09 -4.01
N ARG A 50 11.16 16.11 -4.80
CA ARG A 50 9.82 15.83 -4.28
C ARG A 50 9.56 14.34 -4.07
N HIS A 51 10.32 13.45 -4.73
CA HIS A 51 10.13 12.00 -4.64
C HIS A 51 10.05 11.45 -3.21
N ILE A 52 10.88 11.95 -2.27
CA ILE A 52 10.83 11.51 -0.87
C ILE A 52 9.51 11.92 -0.24
N LYS A 53 9.08 13.16 -0.49
CA LYS A 53 7.83 13.70 0.06
C LYS A 53 6.63 12.91 -0.44
N GLU A 54 6.58 12.59 -1.73
CA GLU A 54 5.48 11.82 -2.34
C GLU A 54 5.39 10.43 -1.72
N ILE A 55 6.53 9.72 -1.61
CA ILE A 55 6.58 8.39 -0.99
C ILE A 55 6.18 8.43 0.49
N CYS A 56 6.67 9.41 1.26
CA CYS A 56 6.31 9.54 2.68
C CYS A 56 4.85 9.91 2.88
N SER A 57 4.29 10.79 2.04
CA SER A 57 2.87 11.19 2.13
C SER A 57 1.96 10.03 1.77
N MET A 58 2.28 9.32 0.68
CA MET A 58 1.59 8.11 0.27
C MET A 58 1.58 7.05 1.39
N ALA A 59 2.73 6.81 2.03
CA ALA A 59 2.85 5.87 3.14
C ALA A 59 1.97 6.23 4.36
N LEU A 60 1.86 7.53 4.67
CA LEU A 60 0.99 8.01 5.76
C LEU A 60 -0.49 7.84 5.41
N ASP A 61 -0.87 8.14 4.17
CA ASP A 61 -2.25 7.99 3.69
C ASP A 61 -2.69 6.53 3.66
N PHE A 62 -1.79 5.61 3.33
CA PHE A 62 -2.02 4.17 3.47
C PHE A 62 -2.34 3.77 4.92
N MET A 63 -1.51 4.21 5.87
CA MET A 63 -1.73 3.90 7.29
C MET A 63 -3.05 4.50 7.81
N SER A 64 -3.35 5.73 7.41
CA SER A 64 -4.60 6.41 7.77
C SER A 64 -5.83 5.67 7.22
N SER A 65 -5.78 5.27 5.95
CA SER A 65 -6.89 4.59 5.28
C SER A 65 -7.16 3.21 5.88
N LEU A 66 -6.11 2.46 6.23
CA LEU A 66 -6.23 1.15 6.88
C LEU A 66 -6.79 1.24 8.31
N THR A 67 -6.62 2.37 8.99
CA THR A 67 -7.21 2.57 10.32
C THR A 67 -8.74 2.53 10.29
N ASN A 68 -9.34 2.96 9.18
CA ASN A 68 -10.79 2.98 8.97
C ASN A 68 -11.30 1.75 8.19
N PHE A 69 -10.41 0.97 7.59
CA PHE A 69 -10.80 -0.21 6.83
C PHE A 69 -11.24 -1.35 7.75
N ARG A 70 -12.41 -1.91 7.46
CA ARG A 70 -12.97 -3.05 8.21
C ARG A 70 -13.20 -4.22 7.27
N ILE A 71 -12.80 -5.40 7.72
CA ILE A 71 -13.04 -6.64 7.00
C ILE A 71 -14.50 -7.06 7.26
N PRO A 72 -15.38 -7.12 6.24
CA PRO A 72 -16.81 -7.37 6.45
C PRO A 72 -17.10 -8.70 7.16
N HIS A 73 -16.29 -9.72 6.90
CA HIS A 73 -16.43 -11.07 7.47
C HIS A 73 -15.65 -11.27 8.79
N LEU A 74 -14.70 -10.40 9.12
CA LEU A 74 -13.86 -10.48 10.32
C LEU A 74 -13.73 -9.08 10.97
N PRO A 75 -14.80 -8.54 11.57
CA PRO A 75 -14.82 -7.18 12.10
C PRO A 75 -13.86 -6.95 13.29
N GLN A 76 -13.37 -8.03 13.92
CA GLN A 76 -12.38 -7.98 14.98
C GLN A 76 -10.94 -8.02 14.46
N GLU A 77 -10.73 -8.46 13.22
CA GLU A 77 -9.41 -8.52 12.63
C GLU A 77 -9.04 -7.18 11.98
N ARG A 78 -7.75 -6.85 12.05
CA ARG A 78 -7.19 -5.67 11.41
C ARG A 78 -6.08 -6.05 10.46
N LEU A 79 -6.05 -5.38 9.32
CA LEU A 79 -4.93 -5.46 8.39
C LEU A 79 -3.76 -4.67 8.98
N ASN A 80 -2.57 -5.27 8.95
CA ASN A 80 -1.33 -4.58 9.26
C ASN A 80 -0.55 -4.37 7.97
N LEU A 81 -0.09 -3.15 7.74
CA LEU A 81 0.73 -2.84 6.57
C LEU A 81 2.15 -2.55 7.02
N ARG A 82 3.12 -3.18 6.36
CA ARG A 82 4.53 -2.89 6.53
C ARG A 82 5.00 -2.10 5.32
N ILE A 83 5.52 -0.91 5.57
CA ILE A 83 6.02 -0.03 4.52
C ILE A 83 7.54 0.11 4.69
N GLY A 84 8.29 -0.29 3.68
CA GLY A 84 9.74 -0.10 3.59
C GLY A 84 10.07 0.92 2.52
N ALA A 85 10.66 2.06 2.92
CA ALA A 85 11.14 3.06 1.99
C ALA A 85 12.67 3.03 1.89
N HIS A 86 13.19 3.08 0.66
CA HIS A 86 14.62 3.21 0.40
C HIS A 86 14.89 4.31 -0.63
N THR A 87 15.82 5.20 -0.30
CA THR A 87 16.27 6.26 -1.19
C THR A 87 17.64 5.90 -1.76
N GLY A 88 17.73 5.72 -3.09
CA GLY A 88 18.96 5.32 -3.77
C GLY A 88 19.62 6.48 -4.52
N SER A 89 20.94 6.42 -4.70
CA SER A 89 21.71 7.44 -5.42
C SER A 89 21.55 7.30 -6.94
N LEU A 90 20.43 7.77 -7.49
CA LEU A 90 20.34 8.31 -8.86
C LEU A 90 19.02 9.05 -9.11
N LEU A 91 18.61 9.88 -8.15
CA LEU A 91 17.45 10.79 -8.24
C LEU A 91 16.07 10.13 -8.13
N MET A 92 16.01 8.91 -7.55
CA MET A 92 14.77 8.14 -7.38
C MET A 92 14.67 7.59 -5.95
N SER A 93 13.44 7.53 -5.43
CA SER A 93 13.11 6.81 -4.20
C SER A 93 12.10 5.72 -4.49
N GLN A 94 12.39 4.52 -3.99
CA GLN A 94 11.53 3.36 -4.12
C GLN A 94 10.93 3.00 -2.76
N CYS A 95 9.66 2.65 -2.77
CA CYS A 95 8.94 2.15 -1.62
C CYS A 95 8.43 0.76 -1.94
N LEU A 96 8.83 -0.20 -1.13
CA LEU A 96 8.23 -1.52 -1.11
C LEU A 96 7.17 -1.55 -0.02
N LEU A 97 5.92 -1.73 -0.42
CA LEU A 97 4.80 -1.96 0.47
C LEU A 97 4.55 -3.46 0.56
N GLU A 98 4.55 -4.01 1.77
CA GLU A 98 4.18 -5.40 2.02
C GLU A 98 2.98 -5.40 3.00
N ALA A 99 1.81 -5.84 2.54
CA ALA A 99 0.61 -5.92 3.37
C ALA A 99 0.55 -7.29 4.07
N PHE A 100 0.62 -7.31 5.41
CA PHE A 100 0.54 -8.55 6.19
C PHE A 100 -0.74 -8.59 7.02
N THR A 101 -1.58 -9.62 6.82
CA THR A 101 -2.68 -9.92 7.74
C THR A 101 -2.13 -10.58 9.01
N LYS A 102 -1.58 -9.80 9.95
CA LYS A 102 -1.34 -10.32 11.30
C LYS A 102 -2.65 -10.32 12.06
N THR A 103 -3.23 -11.50 12.25
CA THR A 103 -4.27 -11.70 13.25
C THR A 103 -3.72 -11.24 14.60
N THR A 104 -4.44 -10.36 15.26
CA THR A 104 -4.07 -9.92 16.62
C THR A 104 -4.44 -11.03 17.60
N THR A 105 -3.76 -12.16 17.50
CA THR A 105 -3.67 -13.09 18.63
C THR A 105 -2.56 -12.55 19.50
N ARG A 106 -2.95 -11.80 20.54
CA ARG A 106 -2.09 -11.48 21.68
C ARG A 106 -1.35 -12.75 22.10
N ALA A 107 -0.02 -12.68 22.12
CA ALA A 107 0.78 -13.50 23.02
C ALA A 107 0.94 -12.72 24.33
#